data_AF-A0A453GXX4-F1
#
_entry.id   AF-A0A453GXX4-F1
#
_cell.length_a   1.000
_cell.length_b   1.000
_cell.length_c   1.000
_cell.angle_alpha   90.00
_cell.angle_beta   90.00
_cell.angle_gamma   90.00
#
_symmetry.space_group_name_H-M   'P 1'
#
loop_
_entity.id
_entity.type
_entity.pdbx_description
1 polymer ?
#
loop_
_entity_poly.entity_id
_entity_poly.type
_entity_poly.pdbx_seq_one_letter_code
_entity_poly.pdbx_strand_id
1 'polypeptide(L)'
;LVGAISRRYGRGSGILTAEHALYFLYIAIGVFFAGWIEVSCWILTGERQTAVIRSKYVQVLLNQDMSFFDTYGNNGDIVSQVLSDVLLIQSALSEKVGNYIHNMATFFGGLVIGLVNCWQIALLTLATGPFIVAAGGISNIFLHRLAENIQDAYGEAASIAEQAILYIRTLYSFTNETLAKYSYATSLQATLRYGILISLVQGLGLGFTYGLAICSCALQLWVGRFLILHGRANGGEIVVALFAIILSGLGLNQAATNFYSFEQGRIAAYRLYEMISRSTSTVNQDGRTLNSVQGNIEFRNVYFSYLSRPEIPILSGFYLTVPARKTVALVGRNGSGKSSIIPLMERFYDPTLGEVLLDGENIKNLKLEWLRSQIGLVTQEPALLSLSIRENIAYGRSATTDQIEEAAKTAHAHTFISSLEKGYETQ
;
A
#
# COMPACT_ATOMS: atom_id res chain seq x y z
N LEU A 1 8.91 59.33 -19.83
CA LEU A 1 8.78 58.89 -21.24
C LEU A 1 7.62 57.91 -21.49
N VAL A 2 7.34 56.94 -20.59
CA VAL A 2 6.23 55.96 -20.75
C VAL A 2 4.83 56.60 -20.71
N GLY A 3 4.63 57.67 -19.94
CA GLY A 3 3.34 58.40 -19.91
C GLY A 3 3.04 59.25 -21.14
N ALA A 4 4.03 59.54 -22.00
CA ALA A 4 3.85 60.39 -23.18
C ALA A 4 3.47 59.60 -24.45
N ILE A 5 3.71 58.28 -24.47
CA ILE A 5 3.36 57.39 -25.58
C ILE A 5 1.90 56.91 -25.47
N SER A 6 1.37 56.78 -24.24
CA SER A 6 -0.02 56.39 -23.97
C SER A 6 -1.07 57.36 -24.53
N ARG A 7 -0.78 58.68 -24.58
CA ARG A 7 -1.75 59.69 -25.04
C ARG A 7 -1.94 59.79 -26.55
N ARG A 8 -1.10 59.15 -27.39
CA ARG A 8 -1.26 59.15 -28.87
C ARG A 8 -1.93 57.89 -29.44
N TYR A 9 -2.17 56.85 -28.65
CA TYR A 9 -2.75 55.57 -29.09
C TYR A 9 -4.04 55.16 -28.35
N GLY A 10 -4.58 56.02 -27.49
CA GLY A 10 -5.46 55.66 -26.36
C GLY A 10 -6.96 55.46 -26.60
N ARG A 11 -7.44 55.21 -27.83
CA ARG A 11 -8.88 54.90 -28.04
C ARG A 11 -9.16 53.55 -28.71
N GLY A 12 -8.27 53.06 -29.57
CA GLY A 12 -8.38 51.72 -30.18
C GLY A 12 -7.75 50.61 -29.34
N SER A 13 -6.71 50.90 -28.56
CA SER A 13 -5.98 49.91 -27.76
C SER A 13 -6.77 49.39 -26.56
N GLY A 14 -7.61 50.22 -25.93
CA GLY A 14 -8.42 49.83 -24.78
C GLY A 14 -9.54 48.81 -25.11
N ILE A 15 -10.06 48.86 -26.34
CA ILE A 15 -11.08 47.92 -26.82
C ILE A 15 -10.44 46.56 -27.13
N LEU A 16 -9.29 46.54 -27.81
CA LEU A 16 -8.53 45.30 -28.04
C LEU A 16 -8.10 44.62 -26.73
N THR A 17 -7.67 45.38 -25.72
CA THR A 17 -7.31 44.80 -24.41
C THR A 17 -8.52 44.23 -23.68
N ALA A 18 -9.70 44.85 -23.81
CA ALA A 18 -10.94 44.32 -23.24
C ALA A 18 -11.39 43.03 -23.94
N GLU A 19 -11.23 42.95 -25.27
CA GLU A 19 -11.54 41.75 -26.04
C GLU A 19 -10.62 40.57 -25.66
N HIS A 20 -9.31 40.79 -25.55
CA HIS A 20 -8.36 39.78 -25.06
C HIS A 20 -8.66 39.34 -23.61
N ALA A 21 -9.05 40.26 -22.74
CA ALA A 21 -9.47 39.92 -21.37
C ALA A 21 -10.71 39.02 -21.36
N LEU A 22 -11.68 39.24 -22.24
CA LEU A 22 -12.85 38.37 -22.39
C LEU A 22 -12.47 36.98 -22.91
N TYR A 23 -11.55 36.86 -23.87
CA TYR A 23 -11.05 35.55 -24.31
C TYR A 23 -10.38 34.77 -23.17
N PHE A 24 -9.55 35.43 -22.35
CA PHE A 24 -8.97 34.79 -21.17
C PHE A 24 -10.03 34.34 -20.17
N LEU A 25 -11.09 35.13 -19.96
CA LEU A 25 -12.19 34.75 -19.08
C LEU A 25 -12.95 33.53 -19.61
N TYR A 26 -13.27 33.47 -20.91
CA TYR A 26 -13.95 32.33 -21.51
C TYR A 26 -13.09 31.06 -21.45
N ILE A 27 -11.78 31.16 -21.72
CA ILE A 27 -10.85 30.04 -21.57
C ILE A 27 -10.80 29.59 -20.11
N ALA A 28 -10.71 30.51 -19.15
CA ALA A 28 -10.64 30.17 -17.72
C ALA A 28 -11.90 29.43 -17.25
N ILE A 29 -13.09 29.89 -17.66
CA ILE A 29 -14.36 29.21 -17.37
C ILE A 29 -14.36 27.81 -18.00
N GLY A 30 -13.94 27.69 -19.26
CA GLY A 30 -13.85 26.40 -19.95
C GLY A 30 -12.90 25.42 -19.25
N VAL A 31 -11.70 25.87 -18.88
CA VAL A 31 -10.69 25.07 -18.17
C VAL A 31 -11.19 24.67 -16.79
N PHE A 32 -11.90 25.54 -16.07
CA PHE A 32 -12.47 25.23 -14.77
C PHE A 32 -13.44 24.06 -14.84
N PHE A 33 -14.42 24.12 -15.74
CA PHE A 33 -15.41 23.04 -15.89
C PHE A 33 -14.78 21.77 -16.47
N ALA A 34 -13.88 21.88 -17.45
CA ALA A 34 -13.20 20.73 -18.03
C ALA A 34 -12.33 20.01 -16.99
N GLY A 35 -11.54 20.75 -16.21
CA GLY A 35 -10.70 20.19 -15.15
C GLY A 35 -11.53 19.57 -14.02
N TRP A 36 -12.64 20.20 -13.64
CA TRP A 36 -13.56 19.60 -12.66
C TRP A 36 -14.13 18.27 -13.15
N ILE A 37 -14.61 18.21 -14.39
CA ILE A 37 -15.18 16.99 -14.99
C ILE A 37 -14.11 15.92 -15.10
N GLU A 38 -12.92 16.26 -15.60
CA GLU A 38 -11.80 15.33 -15.74
C GLU A 38 -11.47 14.66 -14.39
N VAL A 39 -11.15 15.46 -13.38
CA VAL A 39 -10.74 14.97 -12.06
C VAL A 39 -11.88 14.19 -11.40
N SER A 40 -13.11 14.71 -11.44
CA SER A 40 -14.26 14.05 -10.82
C SER A 40 -14.56 12.69 -11.45
N CYS A 41 -14.57 12.59 -12.78
CA CYS A 41 -14.85 11.34 -13.48
C CYS A 41 -13.79 10.27 -13.20
N TRP A 42 -12.50 10.64 -13.21
CA TRP A 42 -11.41 9.71 -12.91
C TRP A 42 -11.42 9.24 -11.46
N ILE A 43 -11.61 10.14 -10.49
CA ILE A 43 -11.65 9.79 -9.07
C ILE A 43 -12.86 8.90 -8.76
N LEU A 44 -14.07 9.25 -9.23
CA LEU A 44 -15.27 8.45 -8.99
C LEU A 44 -15.17 7.04 -9.58
N THR A 45 -14.56 6.91 -10.77
CA THR A 45 -14.38 5.62 -11.42
C THR A 45 -13.35 4.77 -10.66
N GLY A 46 -12.22 5.37 -10.26
CA GLY A 46 -11.20 4.69 -9.48
C GLY A 46 -11.71 4.19 -8.13
N GLU A 47 -12.43 5.04 -7.38
CA GLU A 47 -13.02 4.67 -6.08
C GLU A 47 -13.99 3.48 -6.19
N ARG A 48 -14.88 3.50 -7.20
CA ARG A 48 -15.84 2.41 -7.42
C ARG A 48 -15.15 1.08 -7.71
N GLN A 49 -14.13 1.09 -8.58
CA GLN A 49 -13.38 -0.13 -8.93
C GLN A 49 -12.58 -0.65 -7.74
N THR A 50 -11.88 0.24 -7.04
CA THR A 50 -11.10 -0.11 -5.84
C THR A 50 -11.98 -0.68 -4.73
N ALA A 51 -13.19 -0.14 -4.52
CA ALA A 51 -14.13 -0.67 -3.54
C ALA A 51 -14.52 -2.13 -3.85
N VAL A 52 -14.79 -2.45 -5.12
CA VAL A 52 -15.11 -3.82 -5.55
C VAL A 52 -13.91 -4.75 -5.37
N ILE A 53 -12.71 -4.31 -5.77
CA ILE A 53 -11.47 -5.08 -5.60
C ILE A 53 -11.21 -5.37 -4.11
N ARG A 54 -11.33 -4.35 -3.25
CA ARG A 54 -11.13 -4.47 -1.80
C ARG A 54 -12.13 -5.44 -1.18
N SER A 55 -13.40 -5.34 -1.53
CA SER A 55 -14.44 -6.25 -1.01
C SER A 55 -14.19 -7.70 -1.43
N LYS A 56 -13.90 -7.94 -2.71
CA LYS A 56 -13.61 -9.28 -3.23
C LYS A 56 -12.34 -9.87 -2.62
N TYR A 57 -11.31 -9.04 -2.44
CA TYR A 57 -10.07 -9.46 -1.79
C TYR A 57 -10.30 -9.88 -0.34
N VAL A 58 -10.98 -9.07 0.47
CA VAL A 58 -11.30 -9.42 1.87
C VAL A 58 -12.12 -10.70 1.93
N GLN A 59 -13.09 -10.86 1.04
CA GLN A 59 -13.89 -12.09 0.95
C GLN A 59 -13.01 -13.31 0.65
N VAL A 60 -12.06 -13.20 -0.30
CA VAL A 60 -11.14 -14.30 -0.62
C VAL A 60 -10.18 -14.59 0.53
N LEU A 61 -9.65 -13.56 1.19
CA LEU A 61 -8.73 -13.69 2.32
C LEU A 61 -9.40 -14.42 3.49
N LEU A 62 -10.63 -14.06 3.84
CA LEU A 62 -11.38 -14.70 4.93
C LEU A 62 -11.77 -16.16 4.63
N ASN A 63 -11.79 -16.53 3.35
CA ASN A 63 -12.06 -17.90 2.91
C ASN A 63 -10.80 -18.76 2.72
N GLN A 64 -9.60 -18.23 3.02
CA GLN A 64 -8.36 -19.03 2.95
C GLN A 64 -8.24 -19.99 4.12
N ASP A 65 -7.56 -21.11 3.89
CA ASP A 65 -7.28 -22.11 4.92
C ASP A 65 -6.20 -21.65 5.91
N MET A 66 -6.17 -22.24 7.10
CA MET A 66 -5.21 -21.89 8.16
C MET A 66 -3.74 -22.08 7.70
N SER A 67 -3.49 -23.04 6.83
CA SER A 67 -2.17 -23.29 6.25
C SER A 67 -1.62 -22.10 5.45
N PHE A 68 -2.50 -21.31 4.81
CA PHE A 68 -2.12 -20.07 4.16
C PHE A 68 -1.60 -19.07 5.20
N PHE A 69 -2.32 -18.89 6.30
CA PHE A 69 -1.93 -17.97 7.37
C PHE A 69 -0.67 -18.42 8.13
N ASP A 70 -0.41 -19.71 8.26
CA ASP A 70 0.86 -20.17 8.87
C ASP A 70 2.07 -19.94 7.97
N THR A 71 1.88 -20.07 6.65
CA THR A 71 2.96 -19.94 5.66
C THR A 71 3.24 -18.47 5.36
N TYR A 72 2.19 -17.66 5.30
CA TYR A 72 2.25 -16.27 4.84
C TYR A 72 1.94 -15.28 5.97
N GLY A 73 0.98 -15.58 6.85
CA GLY A 73 0.45 -14.67 7.89
C GLY A 73 1.32 -14.45 9.13
N ASN A 74 2.37 -15.25 9.36
CA ASN A 74 3.35 -14.98 10.42
C ASN A 74 4.09 -13.64 10.22
N ASN A 75 4.05 -13.10 9.01
CA ASN A 75 4.51 -11.75 8.70
C ASN A 75 3.27 -10.85 8.71
N GLY A 76 3.06 -10.08 9.79
CA GLY A 76 2.02 -9.03 9.87
C GLY A 76 2.01 -8.02 8.70
N ASP A 77 2.97 -8.15 7.79
CA ASP A 77 3.04 -7.56 6.47
C ASP A 77 1.84 -7.83 5.57
N ILE A 78 1.16 -8.98 5.59
CA ILE A 78 0.14 -9.23 4.53
C ILE A 78 -1.00 -8.23 4.58
N VAL A 79 -1.51 -7.92 5.77
CA VAL A 79 -2.62 -6.98 5.92
C VAL A 79 -2.17 -5.55 5.59
N SER A 80 -0.99 -5.15 6.06
CA SER A 80 -0.46 -3.79 5.81
C SER A 80 -0.05 -3.60 4.35
N GLN A 81 0.57 -4.62 3.74
CA GLN A 81 0.97 -4.68 2.34
C GLN A 81 -0.25 -4.65 1.42
N VAL A 82 -1.34 -5.32 1.79
CA VAL A 82 -2.60 -5.25 1.03
C VAL A 82 -3.20 -3.86 1.06
N LEU A 83 -3.27 -3.24 2.24
CA LEU A 83 -3.79 -1.88 2.35
C LEU A 83 -2.97 -0.91 1.49
N SER A 84 -1.64 -1.06 1.51
CA SER A 84 -0.72 -0.32 0.66
C SER A 84 -0.94 -0.60 -0.84
N ASP A 85 -1.01 -1.87 -1.23
CA ASP A 85 -1.18 -2.29 -2.63
C ASP A 85 -2.54 -1.82 -3.20
N VAL A 86 -3.61 -1.87 -2.42
CA VAL A 86 -4.93 -1.34 -2.82
C VAL A 86 -4.88 0.17 -3.05
N LEU A 87 -4.16 0.93 -2.21
CA LEU A 87 -3.98 2.37 -2.40
C LEU A 87 -3.15 2.68 -3.66
N LEU A 88 -2.10 1.90 -3.93
CA LEU A 88 -1.31 2.03 -5.15
C LEU A 88 -2.17 1.81 -6.40
N ILE A 89 -2.99 0.76 -6.42
CA ILE A 89 -3.94 0.48 -7.51
C ILE A 89 -4.94 1.61 -7.67
N GLN A 90 -5.50 2.10 -6.56
CA GLN A 90 -6.45 3.20 -6.58
C GLN A 90 -5.83 4.45 -7.20
N SER A 91 -4.63 4.84 -6.76
CA SER A 91 -3.94 6.01 -7.30
C SER A 91 -3.64 5.85 -8.80
N ALA A 92 -3.25 4.65 -9.21
CA ALA A 92 -2.96 4.32 -10.60
C ALA A 92 -4.19 4.36 -11.50
N LEU A 93 -5.36 3.92 -11.03
CA LEU A 93 -6.63 3.90 -11.79
C LEU A 93 -7.41 5.23 -11.76
N SER A 94 -7.14 6.10 -10.77
CA SER A 94 -7.83 7.38 -10.61
C SER A 94 -7.01 8.54 -11.17
N GLU A 95 -6.30 9.25 -10.30
CA GLU A 95 -5.61 10.51 -10.58
C GLU A 95 -4.54 10.37 -11.66
N LYS A 96 -3.75 9.27 -11.64
CA LYS A 96 -2.55 9.15 -12.47
C LYS A 96 -2.86 8.94 -13.95
N VAL A 97 -3.93 8.22 -14.30
CA VAL A 97 -4.34 8.08 -15.72
C VAL A 97 -4.81 9.40 -16.30
N GLY A 98 -5.67 10.12 -15.58
CA GLY A 98 -6.16 11.44 -16.01
C GLY A 98 -5.00 12.41 -16.23
N ASN A 99 -4.14 12.54 -15.22
CA ASN A 99 -2.95 13.38 -15.30
C ASN A 99 -2.01 12.96 -16.44
N TYR A 100 -1.85 11.66 -16.72
CA TYR A 100 -1.01 11.19 -17.83
C TYR A 100 -1.56 11.65 -19.19
N ILE A 101 -2.86 11.47 -19.42
CA ILE A 101 -3.52 11.87 -20.67
C ILE A 101 -3.47 13.39 -20.84
N HIS A 102 -3.78 14.15 -19.78
CA HIS A 102 -3.69 15.61 -19.76
C HIS A 102 -2.28 16.11 -20.09
N ASN A 103 -1.26 15.52 -19.46
CA ASN A 103 0.13 15.90 -19.66
C ASN A 103 0.65 15.53 -21.05
N MET A 104 0.21 14.39 -21.61
CA MET A 104 0.48 14.04 -23.01
C MET A 104 -0.19 15.00 -24.00
N ALA A 105 -1.44 15.39 -23.74
CA ALA A 105 -2.13 16.39 -24.55
C ALA A 105 -1.39 17.74 -24.50
N THR A 106 -0.88 18.14 -23.34
CA THR A 106 -0.05 19.35 -23.17
C THR A 106 1.27 19.23 -23.93
N PHE A 107 1.91 18.07 -23.89
CA PHE A 107 3.14 17.80 -24.63
C PHE A 107 2.96 17.97 -26.14
N PHE A 108 1.99 17.28 -26.73
CA PHE A 108 1.72 17.37 -28.17
C PHE A 108 1.18 18.76 -28.56
N GLY A 109 0.27 19.33 -27.77
CA GLY A 109 -0.28 20.66 -28.01
C GLY A 109 0.79 21.74 -28.00
N GLY A 110 1.69 21.73 -27.01
CA GLY A 110 2.80 22.68 -26.92
C GLY A 110 3.83 22.52 -28.03
N LEU A 111 4.12 21.29 -28.48
CA LEU A 111 4.99 21.05 -29.64
C LEU A 111 4.38 21.60 -30.93
N VAL A 112 3.10 21.32 -31.18
CA VAL A 112 2.39 21.79 -32.39
C VAL A 112 2.34 23.31 -32.41
N ILE A 113 1.93 23.95 -31.30
CA ILE A 113 1.87 25.42 -31.19
C ILE A 113 3.27 26.03 -31.37
N GLY A 114 4.31 25.43 -30.79
CA GLY A 114 5.69 25.89 -30.94
C GLY A 114 6.19 25.83 -32.38
N LEU A 115 5.96 24.70 -33.06
CA LEU A 115 6.41 24.49 -34.44
C LEU A 115 5.66 25.36 -35.45
N VAL A 116 4.36 25.59 -35.26
CA VAL A 116 3.54 26.41 -36.16
C VAL A 116 3.90 27.90 -36.07
N ASN A 117 4.16 28.42 -34.86
CA ASN A 117 4.50 29.83 -34.69
C ASN A 117 5.94 30.14 -35.13
N CYS A 118 6.93 29.38 -34.65
CA CYS A 118 8.32 29.61 -35.00
C CYS A 118 9.15 28.33 -34.95
N TRP A 119 9.16 27.58 -36.05
CA TRP A 119 9.87 26.31 -36.16
C TRP A 119 11.39 26.41 -35.88
N GLN A 120 12.01 27.57 -36.15
CA GLN A 120 13.45 27.79 -35.94
C GLN A 120 13.83 27.85 -34.46
N ILE A 121 13.08 28.64 -33.67
CA ILE A 121 13.26 28.68 -32.21
C ILE A 121 12.81 27.36 -31.61
N ALA A 122 11.78 26.73 -32.17
CA ALA A 122 11.28 25.47 -31.67
C ALA A 122 12.29 24.33 -31.73
N LEU A 123 12.93 24.15 -32.89
CA LEU A 123 13.99 23.18 -33.07
C LEU A 123 15.22 23.48 -32.22
N LEU A 124 15.54 24.77 -32.05
CA LEU A 124 16.64 25.19 -31.19
C LEU A 124 16.40 24.79 -29.72
N THR A 125 15.19 25.05 -29.20
CA THR A 125 14.80 24.64 -27.85
C THR A 125 14.85 23.12 -27.71
N LEU A 126 14.30 22.38 -28.67
CA LEU A 126 14.34 20.93 -28.69
C LEU A 126 15.78 20.39 -28.74
N ALA A 127 16.69 21.04 -29.47
CA ALA A 127 18.09 20.65 -29.54
C ALA A 127 18.85 20.90 -28.22
N THR A 128 18.51 21.96 -27.48
CA THR A 128 19.13 22.23 -26.16
C THR A 128 18.59 21.33 -25.04
N GLY A 129 17.37 20.79 -25.20
CA GLY A 129 16.71 19.94 -24.20
C GLY A 129 17.53 18.72 -23.78
N PRO A 130 18.01 17.87 -24.69
CA PRO A 130 18.83 16.71 -24.37
C PRO A 130 20.08 17.03 -23.55
N PHE A 131 20.73 18.17 -23.78
CA PHE A 131 21.90 18.58 -23.00
C PHE A 131 21.54 18.91 -21.54
N ILE A 132 20.43 19.60 -21.33
CA ILE A 132 19.92 19.91 -19.99
C ILE A 132 19.51 18.61 -19.27
N VAL A 133 18.80 17.72 -19.98
CA VAL A 133 18.38 16.41 -19.45
C VAL A 133 19.58 15.54 -19.11
N ALA A 134 20.61 15.50 -19.96
CA ALA A 134 21.84 14.75 -19.70
C ALA A 134 22.57 15.28 -18.46
N ALA A 135 22.69 16.60 -18.32
CA ALA A 135 23.30 17.22 -17.14
C ALA A 135 22.55 16.86 -15.84
N GLY A 136 21.22 16.97 -15.84
CA GLY A 136 20.40 16.57 -14.70
C GLY A 136 20.43 15.06 -14.43
N GLY A 137 20.45 14.25 -15.49
CA GLY A 137 20.52 12.79 -15.42
C GLY A 137 21.80 12.29 -14.77
N ILE A 138 22.95 12.87 -15.14
CA ILE A 138 24.25 12.55 -14.51
C ILE A 138 24.19 12.86 -13.01
N SER A 139 23.69 14.04 -12.62
CA SER A 139 23.53 14.39 -11.20
C SER A 139 22.62 13.40 -10.46
N ASN A 140 21.49 13.02 -11.04
CA ASN A 140 20.57 12.04 -10.46
C ASN A 140 21.21 10.65 -10.27
N ILE A 141 22.05 10.19 -11.19
CA ILE A 141 22.76 8.91 -11.04
C ILE A 141 23.71 8.94 -9.84
N PHE A 142 24.47 10.04 -9.67
CA PHE A 142 25.33 10.21 -8.50
C PHE A 142 24.54 10.30 -7.21
N LEU A 143 23.40 11.02 -7.23
CA LEU A 143 22.50 11.11 -6.09
C LEU A 143 21.94 9.74 -5.70
N HIS A 144 21.49 8.93 -6.66
CA HIS A 144 20.95 7.60 -6.38
C HIS A 144 21.96 6.69 -5.70
N ARG A 145 23.21 6.66 -6.20
CA ARG A 145 24.28 5.86 -5.58
C ARG A 145 24.63 6.31 -4.16
N LEU A 146 24.61 7.62 -3.90
CA LEU A 146 24.83 8.15 -2.56
C LEU A 146 23.63 7.89 -1.64
N ALA A 147 22.42 7.92 -2.19
CA ALA A 147 21.17 7.61 -1.49
C ALA A 147 21.11 6.13 -1.04
N GLU A 148 21.66 5.20 -1.83
CA GLU A 148 21.82 3.80 -1.40
C GLU A 148 22.77 3.70 -0.19
N ASN A 149 23.95 4.32 -0.27
CA ASN A 149 24.93 4.27 0.81
C ASN A 149 24.42 4.92 2.12
N ILE A 150 23.67 6.02 2.04
CA ILE A 150 23.07 6.63 3.24
C ILE A 150 21.98 5.72 3.84
N GLN A 151 21.22 5.01 3.00
CA GLN A 151 20.20 4.09 3.47
C GLN A 151 20.82 2.90 4.22
N ASP A 152 21.93 2.37 3.73
CA ASP A 152 22.69 1.31 4.41
C ASP A 152 23.24 1.79 5.76
N ALA A 153 23.84 2.98 5.80
CA ALA A 153 24.33 3.58 7.05
C ALA A 153 23.19 3.88 8.05
N TYR A 154 22.02 4.26 7.55
CA TYR A 154 20.83 4.48 8.36
C TYR A 154 20.27 3.17 8.91
N GLY A 155 20.33 2.09 8.12
CA GLY A 155 19.95 0.74 8.54
C GLY A 155 20.79 0.24 9.72
N GLU A 156 22.09 0.48 9.70
CA GLU A 156 22.98 0.15 10.83
C GLU A 156 22.57 0.93 12.09
N ALA A 157 22.39 2.25 12.00
CA ALA A 157 21.96 3.06 13.14
C ALA A 157 20.57 2.65 13.66
N ALA A 158 19.63 2.33 12.76
CA ALA A 158 18.30 1.86 13.10
C ALA A 158 18.36 0.53 13.88
N SER A 159 19.19 -0.42 13.44
CA SER A 159 19.34 -1.71 14.14
C SER A 159 19.84 -1.56 15.58
N ILE A 160 20.76 -0.62 15.83
CA ILE A 160 21.26 -0.32 17.19
C ILE A 160 20.14 0.25 18.06
N ALA A 161 19.35 1.18 17.51
CA ALA A 161 18.21 1.75 18.22
C ALA A 161 17.13 0.70 18.51
N GLU A 162 16.85 -0.17 17.53
CA GLU A 162 15.89 -1.25 17.65
C GLU A 162 16.30 -2.24 18.74
N GLN A 163 17.57 -2.67 18.76
CA GLN A 163 18.11 -3.53 19.83
C GLN A 163 18.00 -2.87 21.21
N ALA A 164 18.30 -1.57 21.32
CA ALA A 164 18.18 -0.85 22.58
C ALA A 164 16.73 -0.79 23.10
N ILE A 165 15.75 -0.64 22.19
CA ILE A 165 14.32 -0.62 22.52
C ILE A 165 13.81 -2.03 22.86
N LEU A 166 14.16 -3.04 22.07
CA LEU A 166 13.81 -4.45 22.30
C LEU A 166 14.30 -4.92 23.69
N TYR A 167 15.51 -4.54 24.08
CA TYR A 167 16.12 -4.92 25.35
C TYR A 167 16.10 -3.79 26.39
N ILE A 168 15.11 -2.89 26.33
CA ILE A 168 15.05 -1.71 27.21
C ILE A 168 15.07 -2.05 28.70
N ARG A 169 14.40 -3.15 29.11
CA ARG A 169 14.41 -3.62 30.50
C ARG A 169 15.80 -4.05 30.94
N THR A 170 16.54 -4.73 30.07
CA THR A 170 17.91 -5.15 30.31
C THR A 170 18.83 -3.93 30.40
N LEU A 171 18.71 -3.02 29.45
CA LEU A 171 19.49 -1.79 29.41
C LEU A 171 19.32 -0.94 30.68
N TYR A 172 18.08 -0.78 31.16
CA TYR A 172 17.80 -0.10 32.44
C TYR A 172 18.30 -0.87 33.66
N SER A 173 18.16 -2.21 33.68
CA SER A 173 18.67 -3.03 34.79
C SER A 173 20.20 -2.94 34.96
N PHE A 174 20.94 -2.71 33.87
CA PHE A 174 22.39 -2.51 33.87
C PHE A 174 22.81 -1.03 33.84
N THR A 175 21.87 -0.08 33.87
CA THR A 175 22.14 1.38 33.85
C THR A 175 23.06 1.85 32.70
N ASN A 176 23.01 1.19 31.53
CA ASN A 176 23.94 1.39 30.41
C ASN A 176 23.42 2.34 29.30
N GLU A 177 22.57 3.30 29.66
CA GLU A 177 21.91 4.22 28.72
C GLU A 177 22.90 5.11 27.96
N THR A 178 23.99 5.53 28.63
CA THR A 178 25.02 6.40 28.05
C THR A 178 25.80 5.69 26.96
N LEU A 179 26.12 4.40 27.14
CA LEU A 179 26.80 3.58 26.14
C LEU A 179 25.94 3.41 24.89
N ALA A 180 24.65 3.10 25.05
CA ALA A 180 23.72 2.96 23.92
C ALA A 180 23.55 4.28 23.15
N LYS A 181 23.44 5.42 23.86
CA LYS A 181 23.42 6.75 23.24
C LYS A 181 24.70 7.04 22.45
N TYR A 182 25.86 6.70 23.01
CA TYR A 182 27.15 6.92 22.35
C TYR A 182 27.31 6.05 21.09
N SER A 183 26.95 4.76 21.17
CA SER A 183 26.98 3.86 20.01
C SER A 183 26.07 4.37 18.89
N TYR A 184 24.84 4.76 19.22
CA TYR A 184 23.91 5.34 18.24
C TYR A 184 24.44 6.64 17.62
N ALA A 185 24.98 7.56 18.44
CA ALA A 185 25.57 8.81 17.97
C ALA A 185 26.79 8.57 17.05
N THR A 186 27.56 7.51 17.31
CA THR A 186 28.73 7.15 16.50
C THR A 186 28.31 6.63 15.12
N SER A 187 27.32 5.73 15.06
CA SER A 187 26.78 5.24 13.78
C SER A 187 26.12 6.35 12.95
N LEU A 188 25.50 7.33 13.60
CA LEU A 188 24.95 8.52 12.93
C LEU A 188 26.01 9.40 12.24
N GLN A 189 27.29 9.35 12.64
CA GLN A 189 28.32 10.18 11.99
C GLN A 189 28.52 9.81 10.51
N ALA A 190 28.40 8.52 10.18
CA ALA A 190 28.45 8.06 8.79
C ALA A 190 27.28 8.65 7.98
N THR A 191 26.07 8.57 8.53
CA THR A 191 24.85 9.16 7.95
C THR A 191 25.03 10.66 7.70
N LEU A 192 25.58 11.40 8.67
CA LEU A 192 25.82 12.84 8.54
C LEU A 192 26.80 13.14 7.39
N ARG A 193 27.91 12.39 7.29
CA ARG A 193 28.91 12.57 6.22
C ARG A 193 28.30 12.34 4.83
N TYR A 194 27.53 11.27 4.65
CA TYR A 194 26.82 11.01 3.39
C TYR A 194 25.75 12.06 3.11
N GLY A 195 25.00 12.52 4.13
CA GLY A 195 24.00 13.58 3.99
C GLY A 195 24.59 14.90 3.50
N ILE A 196 25.77 15.29 4.01
CA ILE A 196 26.50 16.47 3.52
C ILE A 196 26.90 16.29 2.05
N LEU A 197 27.45 15.13 1.69
CA LEU A 197 27.87 14.85 0.31
C LEU A 197 26.68 14.85 -0.67
N ILE A 198 25.56 14.23 -0.30
CA ILE A 198 24.30 14.27 -1.06
C ILE A 198 23.85 15.71 -1.28
N SER A 199 23.82 16.51 -0.21
CA SER A 199 23.39 17.91 -0.27
C SER A 199 24.27 18.73 -1.21
N LEU A 200 25.58 18.48 -1.21
CA LEU A 200 26.55 19.14 -2.09
C LEU A 200 26.33 18.73 -3.55
N VAL A 201 26.19 17.43 -3.83
CA VAL A 201 25.93 16.91 -5.19
C VAL A 201 24.59 17.42 -5.72
N GLN A 202 23.55 17.46 -4.88
CA GLN A 202 22.23 17.97 -5.21
C GLN A 202 22.29 19.47 -5.52
N GLY A 203 22.95 20.25 -4.66
CA GLY A 203 23.11 21.70 -4.83
C GLY A 203 23.88 22.06 -6.11
N LEU A 204 25.04 21.43 -6.35
CA LEU A 204 25.83 21.65 -7.55
C LEU A 204 25.10 21.14 -8.81
N GLY A 205 24.44 19.99 -8.74
CA GLY A 205 23.71 19.40 -9.85
C GLY A 205 22.52 20.25 -10.30
N LEU A 206 21.70 20.70 -9.34
CA LEU A 206 20.59 21.61 -9.62
C LEU A 206 21.10 22.96 -10.14
N GLY A 207 22.13 23.53 -9.50
CA GLY A 207 22.74 24.79 -9.94
C GLY A 207 23.26 24.73 -11.37
N PHE A 208 23.96 23.66 -11.73
CA PHE A 208 24.47 23.44 -13.09
C PHE A 208 23.33 23.28 -14.11
N THR A 209 22.30 22.50 -13.77
CA THR A 209 21.13 22.28 -14.65
C THR A 209 20.35 23.57 -14.90
N TYR A 210 20.08 24.36 -13.86
CA TYR A 210 19.43 25.66 -14.00
C TYR A 210 20.30 26.67 -14.74
N GLY A 211 21.62 26.66 -14.50
CA GLY A 211 22.58 27.48 -15.25
C GLY A 211 22.52 27.20 -16.75
N LEU A 212 22.53 25.93 -17.15
CA LEU A 212 22.37 25.53 -18.56
C LEU A 212 21.02 25.96 -19.14
N ALA A 213 19.93 25.85 -18.37
CA ALA A 213 18.61 26.29 -18.81
C ALA A 213 18.55 27.81 -19.07
N ILE A 214 19.15 28.61 -18.19
CA ILE A 214 19.24 30.08 -18.37
C ILE A 214 20.12 30.43 -19.57
N CYS A 215 21.27 29.76 -19.74
CA CYS A 215 22.13 29.94 -20.91
C CYS A 215 21.42 29.57 -22.22
N SER A 216 20.63 28.49 -22.22
CA SER A 216 19.80 28.10 -23.36
C SER A 216 18.76 29.17 -23.70
N CYS A 217 18.05 29.70 -22.69
CA CYS A 217 17.10 30.79 -22.88
C CYS A 217 17.79 32.05 -23.45
N ALA A 218 18.97 32.41 -22.94
CA ALA A 218 19.75 33.52 -23.47
C ALA A 218 20.15 33.32 -24.96
N LEU A 219 20.54 32.11 -25.32
CA LEU A 219 20.87 31.74 -26.71
C LEU A 219 19.63 31.82 -27.61
N GLN A 220 18.48 31.31 -27.16
CA GLN A 220 17.21 31.39 -27.88
C GLN A 220 16.76 32.83 -28.11
N LEU A 221 16.89 33.71 -27.10
CA LEU A 221 16.58 35.13 -27.24
C LEU A 221 17.57 35.85 -28.16
N TRP A 222 18.85 35.48 -28.13
CA TRP A 222 19.87 36.02 -29.03
C TRP A 222 19.60 35.66 -30.49
N VAL A 223 19.27 34.39 -30.76
CA VAL A 223 18.85 33.93 -32.10
C VAL A 223 17.51 34.59 -32.49
N GLY A 224 16.57 34.69 -31.56
CA GLY A 224 15.28 35.37 -31.75
C GLY A 224 15.46 36.83 -32.19
N ARG A 225 16.39 37.56 -31.58
CA ARG A 225 16.74 38.92 -32.01
C ARG A 225 17.18 38.95 -33.48
N PHE A 226 18.01 38.00 -33.92
CA PHE A 226 18.47 37.93 -35.30
C PHE A 226 17.31 37.64 -36.29
N LEU A 227 16.38 36.77 -35.92
CA LEU A 227 15.17 36.48 -36.72
C LEU A 227 14.28 37.71 -36.89
N ILE A 228 14.10 38.50 -35.83
CA ILE A 228 13.32 39.74 -35.87
C ILE A 228 13.99 40.76 -36.80
N LEU A 229 15.31 40.92 -36.69
CA LEU A 229 16.07 41.86 -37.54
C LEU A 229 15.99 41.52 -39.04
N HIS A 230 15.85 40.24 -39.39
CA HIS A 230 15.70 39.78 -40.78
C HIS A 230 14.23 39.71 -41.24
N GLY A 231 13.29 40.18 -40.42
CA GLY A 231 11.85 40.20 -40.75
C GLY A 231 11.23 38.80 -40.89
N ARG A 232 11.83 37.75 -40.31
CA ARG A 232 11.37 36.36 -40.45
C ARG A 232 10.37 35.91 -39.38
N ALA A 233 10.28 36.61 -38.25
CA ALA A 233 9.35 36.32 -37.16
C ALA A 233 9.06 37.57 -36.34
N ASN A 234 7.89 37.61 -35.70
CA ASN A 234 7.51 38.65 -34.76
C ASN A 234 7.98 38.29 -33.33
N GLY A 235 8.24 39.30 -32.50
CA GLY A 235 8.64 39.09 -31.09
C GLY A 235 7.59 38.31 -30.29
N GLY A 236 6.30 38.52 -30.57
CA GLY A 236 5.21 37.75 -29.95
C GLY A 236 5.25 36.26 -30.30
N GLU A 237 5.47 35.93 -31.57
CA GLU A 237 5.54 34.54 -32.06
C GLU A 237 6.72 33.78 -31.44
N ILE A 238 7.86 34.46 -31.29
CA ILE A 238 9.06 33.89 -30.65
C ILE A 238 8.76 33.55 -29.18
N VAL A 239 8.17 34.47 -28.43
CA VAL A 239 7.84 34.27 -27.01
C VAL A 239 6.81 33.14 -26.86
N VAL A 240 5.76 33.12 -27.69
CA VAL A 240 4.77 32.04 -27.69
C VAL A 240 5.40 30.68 -27.98
N ALA A 241 6.29 30.59 -28.99
CA ALA A 241 6.97 29.34 -29.32
C ALA A 241 7.90 28.86 -28.19
N LEU A 242 8.60 29.79 -27.53
CA LEU A 242 9.48 29.51 -26.39
C LEU A 242 8.71 28.92 -25.21
N PHE A 243 7.62 29.58 -24.78
CA PHE A 243 6.79 29.11 -23.67
C PHE A 243 6.05 27.82 -24.00
N ALA A 244 5.52 27.67 -25.22
CA ALA A 244 4.80 26.47 -25.64
C ALA A 244 5.66 25.20 -25.52
N ILE A 245 6.95 25.29 -25.88
CA ILE A 245 7.86 24.14 -25.83
C ILE A 245 8.36 23.86 -24.42
N ILE A 246 8.58 24.90 -23.61
CA ILE A 246 8.88 24.71 -22.18
C ILE A 246 7.72 23.99 -21.49
N LEU A 247 6.47 24.44 -21.72
CA LEU A 247 5.27 23.79 -21.17
C LEU A 247 5.12 22.36 -21.69
N SER A 248 5.43 22.12 -22.96
CA SER A 248 5.45 20.78 -23.54
C SER A 248 6.46 19.87 -22.80
N GLY A 249 7.70 20.33 -22.60
CA GLY A 249 8.72 19.57 -21.86
C GLY A 249 8.32 19.27 -20.41
N LEU A 250 7.68 20.23 -19.73
CA LEU A 250 7.13 20.02 -18.39
C LEU A 250 6.00 18.97 -18.40
N GLY A 251 5.11 19.00 -19.39
CA GLY A 251 4.08 17.99 -19.60
C GLY A 251 4.68 16.60 -19.78
N LEU A 252 5.71 16.45 -20.63
CA LEU A 252 6.41 15.18 -20.83
C LEU A 252 7.01 14.64 -19.52
N ASN A 253 7.67 15.52 -18.75
CA ASN A 253 8.26 15.13 -17.46
C ASN A 253 7.21 14.64 -16.47
N GLN A 254 6.10 15.37 -16.31
CA GLN A 254 5.02 14.96 -15.41
C GLN A 254 4.33 13.67 -15.89
N ALA A 255 4.15 13.49 -17.20
CA ALA A 255 3.63 12.25 -17.77
C ALA A 255 4.55 11.05 -17.46
N ALA A 256 5.86 11.22 -17.55
CA ALA A 256 6.83 10.18 -17.18
C ALA A 256 6.71 9.79 -15.69
N THR A 257 6.54 10.76 -14.79
CA THR A 257 6.30 10.49 -13.36
C THR A 257 5.00 9.72 -13.14
N ASN A 258 3.91 10.10 -13.81
CA ASN A 258 2.63 9.39 -13.70
C ASN A 258 2.72 7.96 -14.26
N PHE A 259 3.49 7.75 -15.33
CA PHE A 259 3.74 6.43 -15.90
C PHE A 259 4.48 5.51 -14.92
N TYR A 260 5.47 6.03 -14.18
CA TYR A 260 6.14 5.27 -13.13
C TYR A 260 5.16 4.83 -12.02
N SER A 261 4.25 5.72 -11.59
CA SER A 261 3.20 5.35 -10.63
C SER A 261 2.25 4.28 -11.17
N PHE A 262 1.93 4.30 -12.47
CA PHE A 262 1.13 3.27 -13.11
C PHE A 262 1.82 1.90 -13.07
N GLU A 263 3.13 1.85 -13.34
CA GLU A 263 3.91 0.62 -13.24
C GLU A 263 3.90 0.04 -11.81
N GLN A 264 4.04 0.88 -10.79
CA GLN A 264 3.93 0.44 -9.38
C GLN A 264 2.53 -0.10 -9.07
N GLY A 265 1.47 0.57 -9.54
CA GLY A 265 0.09 0.10 -9.41
C GLY A 265 -0.15 -1.24 -10.12
N ARG A 266 0.48 -1.47 -11.28
CA ARG A 266 0.41 -2.74 -12.01
C ARG A 266 1.04 -3.88 -11.23
N ILE A 267 2.21 -3.66 -10.64
CA ILE A 267 2.90 -4.68 -9.83
C ILE A 267 2.05 -5.03 -8.60
N ALA A 268 1.49 -4.02 -7.92
CA ALA A 268 0.57 -4.23 -6.80
C ALA A 268 -0.71 -4.99 -7.22
N ALA A 269 -1.28 -4.64 -8.38
CA ALA A 269 -2.43 -5.35 -8.96
C ALA A 269 -2.13 -6.81 -9.25
N TYR A 270 -0.93 -7.11 -9.77
CA TYR A 270 -0.52 -8.49 -10.05
C TYR A 270 -0.48 -9.33 -8.76
N ARG A 271 0.13 -8.83 -7.68
CA ARG A 271 0.17 -9.52 -6.39
C ARG A 271 -1.22 -9.79 -5.82
N LEU A 272 -2.09 -8.77 -5.81
CA LEU A 272 -3.47 -8.92 -5.34
C LEU A 272 -4.27 -9.88 -6.22
N TYR A 273 -4.08 -9.82 -7.53
CA TYR A 273 -4.73 -10.73 -8.47
C TYR A 273 -4.25 -12.16 -8.30
N GLU A 274 -2.95 -12.39 -8.14
CA GLU A 274 -2.37 -13.71 -7.86
C GLU A 274 -3.02 -14.32 -6.63
N MET A 275 -3.15 -13.55 -5.54
CA MET A 275 -3.82 -14.00 -4.32
C MET A 275 -5.31 -14.29 -4.51
N ILE A 276 -6.03 -13.42 -5.25
CA ILE A 276 -7.45 -13.65 -5.57
C ILE A 276 -7.62 -14.90 -6.43
N SER A 277 -6.73 -15.11 -7.41
CA SER A 277 -6.80 -16.24 -8.35
C SER A 277 -6.40 -17.56 -7.71
N ARG A 278 -5.53 -17.52 -6.70
CA ARG A 278 -5.08 -18.67 -5.93
C ARG A 278 -6.15 -19.18 -4.96
N SER A 279 -7.33 -18.55 -4.88
CA SER A 279 -8.42 -19.02 -4.03
C SER A 279 -8.96 -20.38 -4.51
N THR A 280 -8.26 -21.44 -4.14
CA THR A 280 -8.62 -22.84 -4.31
C THR A 280 -8.86 -23.44 -2.94
N SER A 281 -9.89 -22.97 -2.27
CA SER A 281 -10.66 -23.85 -1.42
C SER A 281 -12.08 -23.31 -1.43
N THR A 282 -12.88 -23.90 -2.32
CA THR A 282 -14.27 -24.18 -1.97
C THR A 282 -14.23 -24.84 -0.60
N VAL A 283 -14.35 -24.04 0.47
CA VAL A 283 -14.80 -24.52 1.77
C VAL A 283 -16.05 -25.31 1.44
N ASN A 284 -15.95 -26.64 1.49
CA ASN A 284 -17.02 -27.54 1.04
C ASN A 284 -18.27 -27.23 1.87
N GLN A 285 -19.11 -26.33 1.38
CA GLN A 285 -20.43 -26.05 1.95
C GLN A 285 -21.36 -27.25 1.73
N ASP A 286 -21.01 -28.13 0.78
CA ASP A 286 -21.73 -29.36 0.40
C ASP A 286 -21.41 -30.58 1.29
N GLY A 287 -21.07 -30.34 2.56
CA GLY A 287 -20.87 -31.42 3.54
C GLY A 287 -22.18 -31.92 4.15
N ARG A 288 -22.17 -33.16 4.66
CA ARG A 288 -23.31 -33.72 5.41
C ARG A 288 -23.38 -33.13 6.82
N THR A 289 -24.58 -33.05 7.37
CA THR A 289 -24.83 -32.74 8.79
C THR A 289 -25.41 -33.97 9.47
N LEU A 290 -24.96 -34.28 10.69
CA LEU A 290 -25.54 -35.38 11.46
C LEU A 290 -26.75 -34.87 12.24
N ASN A 291 -27.82 -35.67 12.31
CA ASN A 291 -29.03 -35.30 13.05
C ASN A 291 -28.81 -35.34 14.57
N SER A 292 -27.90 -36.19 15.04
CA SER A 292 -27.57 -36.35 16.45
C SER A 292 -26.08 -36.65 16.61
N VAL A 293 -25.43 -35.95 17.54
CA VAL A 293 -24.01 -36.15 17.89
C VAL A 293 -23.94 -36.80 19.27
N GLN A 294 -23.30 -37.98 19.35
CA GLN A 294 -22.99 -38.62 20.62
C GLN A 294 -21.66 -38.10 21.19
N GLY A 295 -20.70 -37.76 20.31
CA GLY A 295 -19.41 -37.19 20.67
C GLY A 295 -18.29 -38.22 20.82
N ASN A 296 -18.36 -39.34 20.09
CA ASN A 296 -17.21 -40.25 19.95
C ASN A 296 -16.22 -39.67 18.94
N ILE A 297 -14.96 -39.51 19.33
CA ILE A 297 -13.90 -39.01 18.44
C ILE A 297 -12.86 -40.11 18.24
N GLU A 298 -12.43 -40.33 17.00
CA GLU A 298 -11.44 -41.35 16.68
C GLU A 298 -10.38 -40.83 15.70
N PHE A 299 -9.11 -41.04 16.02
CA PHE A 299 -7.97 -40.86 15.14
C PHE A 299 -7.48 -42.23 14.70
N ARG A 300 -7.45 -42.48 13.39
CA ARG A 300 -6.99 -43.74 12.80
C ARG A 300 -5.76 -43.50 11.95
N ASN A 301 -4.63 -44.03 12.40
CA ASN A 301 -3.36 -44.03 11.67
C ASN A 301 -2.93 -42.65 11.15
N VAL A 302 -3.06 -41.61 11.98
CA VAL A 302 -2.90 -40.23 11.52
C VAL A 302 -1.42 -39.85 11.40
N TYR A 303 -1.03 -39.39 10.21
CA TYR A 303 0.25 -38.73 9.95
C TYR A 303 0.00 -37.26 9.63
N PHE A 304 0.78 -36.37 10.23
CA PHE A 304 0.60 -34.93 10.06
C PHE A 304 1.91 -34.15 10.15
N SER A 305 2.04 -33.15 9.30
CA SER A 305 3.13 -32.17 9.27
C SER A 305 2.55 -30.82 8.84
N TYR A 306 2.99 -29.72 9.46
CA TYR A 306 2.59 -28.39 9.02
C TYR A 306 3.22 -28.06 7.68
N LEU A 307 2.46 -27.43 6.78
CA LEU A 307 2.96 -27.02 5.45
C LEU A 307 4.12 -26.02 5.53
N SER A 308 4.20 -25.24 6.61
CA SER A 308 5.34 -24.35 6.87
C SER A 308 6.64 -25.10 7.15
N ARG A 309 6.58 -26.38 7.56
CA ARG A 309 7.73 -27.24 7.89
C ARG A 309 7.45 -28.71 7.52
N PRO A 310 7.38 -29.05 6.23
CA PRO A 310 6.96 -30.38 5.78
C PRO A 310 7.95 -31.49 6.16
N GLU A 311 9.24 -31.14 6.32
CA GLU A 311 10.30 -32.08 6.68
C GLU A 311 10.22 -32.59 8.13
N ILE A 312 9.39 -31.98 8.98
CA ILE A 312 9.30 -32.29 10.41
C ILE A 312 7.93 -32.94 10.68
N PRO A 313 7.84 -34.29 10.74
CA PRO A 313 6.60 -34.95 11.10
C PRO A 313 6.24 -34.69 12.56
N ILE A 314 5.01 -34.25 12.80
CA ILE A 314 4.48 -33.98 14.15
C ILE A 314 3.77 -35.21 14.70
N LEU A 315 2.94 -35.86 13.86
CA LEU A 315 2.28 -37.12 14.18
C LEU A 315 2.72 -38.18 13.18
N SER A 316 3.05 -39.37 13.68
CA SER A 316 3.56 -40.49 12.89
C SER A 316 2.82 -41.77 13.26
N GLY A 317 1.68 -42.04 12.60
CA GLY A 317 0.86 -43.23 12.86
C GLY A 317 0.09 -43.14 14.19
N PHE A 318 -0.54 -41.99 14.45
CA PHE A 318 -1.25 -41.72 15.71
C PHE A 318 -2.64 -42.38 15.75
N TYR A 319 -2.94 -43.03 16.88
CA TYR A 319 -4.27 -43.61 17.18
C TYR A 319 -4.77 -43.09 18.52
N LEU A 320 -6.04 -42.65 18.55
CA LEU A 320 -6.70 -42.19 19.76
C LEU A 320 -8.21 -42.42 19.62
N THR A 321 -8.83 -42.96 20.66
CA THR A 321 -10.29 -43.06 20.74
C THR A 321 -10.75 -42.34 22.00
N VAL A 322 -11.62 -41.34 21.83
CA VAL A 322 -12.26 -40.61 22.92
C VAL A 322 -13.74 -41.03 22.95
N PRO A 323 -14.16 -41.81 23.96
CA PRO A 323 -15.55 -42.22 24.09
C PRO A 323 -16.45 -41.02 24.41
N ALA A 324 -17.68 -41.07 23.90
CA ALA A 324 -18.72 -40.09 24.18
C ALA A 324 -18.90 -39.88 25.69
N ARG A 325 -19.09 -38.60 26.07
CA ARG A 325 -19.34 -38.16 27.46
C ARG A 325 -18.22 -38.52 28.46
N LYS A 326 -17.00 -38.76 27.98
CA LYS A 326 -15.82 -38.96 28.81
C LYS A 326 -14.84 -37.81 28.63
N THR A 327 -14.16 -37.46 29.72
CA THR A 327 -13.06 -36.49 29.70
C THR A 327 -11.75 -37.25 29.52
N VAL A 328 -10.96 -36.85 28.52
CA VAL A 328 -9.63 -37.41 28.24
C VAL A 328 -8.58 -36.32 28.45
N ALA A 329 -7.50 -36.66 29.14
CA ALA A 329 -6.35 -35.77 29.34
C ALA A 329 -5.15 -36.25 28.52
N LEU A 330 -4.62 -35.36 27.68
CA LEU A 330 -3.43 -35.62 26.87
C LEU A 330 -2.19 -35.08 27.58
N VAL A 331 -1.31 -35.97 28.02
CA VAL A 331 -0.05 -35.64 28.71
C VAL A 331 1.16 -36.09 27.91
N GLY A 332 2.26 -35.33 27.97
CA GLY A 332 3.48 -35.66 27.24
C GLY A 332 4.49 -34.52 27.23
N ARG A 333 5.70 -34.79 26.73
CA ARG A 333 6.80 -33.81 26.64
C ARG A 333 6.46 -32.65 25.69
N ASN A 334 7.05 -31.48 25.89
CA ASN A 334 6.90 -30.35 24.96
C ASN A 334 7.31 -30.79 23.54
N GLY A 335 6.55 -30.34 22.53
CA GLY A 335 6.78 -30.73 21.13
C GLY A 335 6.19 -32.09 20.72
N SER A 336 5.56 -32.86 21.61
CA SER A 336 4.97 -34.17 21.28
C SER A 336 3.67 -34.14 20.45
N GLY A 337 3.35 -33.01 19.80
CA GLY A 337 2.15 -32.87 18.96
C GLY A 337 0.80 -32.70 19.68
N LYS A 338 0.76 -32.58 21.01
CA LYS A 338 -0.49 -32.44 21.80
C LYS A 338 -1.40 -31.33 21.28
N SER A 339 -0.83 -30.13 21.10
CA SER A 339 -1.58 -28.96 20.62
C SER A 339 -1.98 -29.06 19.15
N SER A 340 -1.47 -30.03 18.40
CA SER A 340 -1.82 -30.26 16.98
C SER A 340 -3.02 -31.18 16.81
N ILE A 341 -3.44 -31.88 17.86
CA ILE A 341 -4.65 -32.73 17.83
C ILE A 341 -5.91 -31.88 17.68
N ILE A 342 -6.00 -30.78 18.43
CA ILE A 342 -7.18 -29.90 18.43
C ILE A 342 -7.43 -29.28 17.05
N PRO A 343 -6.42 -28.65 16.39
CA PRO A 343 -6.62 -28.12 15.03
C PRO A 343 -6.99 -29.17 13.98
N LEU A 344 -6.56 -30.43 14.14
CA LEU A 344 -7.00 -31.53 13.28
C LEU A 344 -8.46 -31.91 13.54
N MET A 345 -8.93 -31.87 14.79
CA MET A 345 -10.35 -32.12 15.11
C MET A 345 -11.26 -31.02 14.57
N GLU A 346 -10.84 -29.75 14.67
CA GLU A 346 -11.60 -28.60 14.16
C GLU A 346 -11.44 -28.39 12.65
N ARG A 347 -10.70 -29.30 12.00
CA ARG A 347 -10.40 -29.29 10.56
C ARG A 347 -9.82 -27.94 10.11
N PHE A 348 -8.89 -27.40 10.89
CA PHE A 348 -8.00 -26.32 10.43
C PHE A 348 -6.91 -26.87 9.52
N TYR A 349 -6.57 -28.15 9.68
CA TYR A 349 -5.68 -28.88 8.78
C TYR A 349 -6.26 -30.25 8.48
N ASP A 350 -5.93 -30.77 7.30
CA ASP A 350 -6.18 -32.16 6.96
C ASP A 350 -4.93 -33.01 7.26
N PRO A 351 -5.10 -34.24 7.78
CA PRO A 351 -3.98 -35.15 7.95
C PRO A 351 -3.41 -35.58 6.60
N THR A 352 -2.10 -35.79 6.54
CA THR A 352 -1.37 -36.25 5.34
C THR A 352 -1.77 -37.69 4.98
N LEU A 353 -1.90 -38.55 6.00
CA LEU A 353 -2.41 -39.91 5.90
C LEU A 353 -3.28 -40.23 7.13
N GLY A 354 -4.19 -41.17 6.97
CA GLY A 354 -5.13 -41.57 8.01
C GLY A 354 -6.41 -40.70 8.03
N GLU A 355 -7.23 -40.92 9.04
CA GLU A 355 -8.56 -40.31 9.14
C GLU A 355 -8.87 -39.86 10.56
N VAL A 356 -9.66 -38.79 10.66
CA VAL A 356 -10.25 -38.30 11.90
C VAL A 356 -11.76 -38.44 11.77
N LEU A 357 -12.38 -39.12 12.73
CA LEU A 357 -13.80 -39.46 12.70
C LEU A 357 -14.54 -38.86 13.89
N LEU A 358 -15.77 -38.41 13.63
CA LEU A 358 -16.76 -38.03 14.63
C LEU A 358 -17.96 -38.97 14.50
N ASP A 359 -18.26 -39.72 15.56
CA ASP A 359 -19.33 -40.74 15.60
C ASP A 359 -19.26 -41.77 14.47
N GLY A 360 -18.03 -42.10 14.05
CA GLY A 360 -17.75 -43.06 12.98
C GLY A 360 -17.74 -42.46 11.57
N GLU A 361 -18.06 -41.17 11.42
CA GLU A 361 -18.00 -40.47 10.13
C GLU A 361 -16.77 -39.59 10.00
N ASN A 362 -16.11 -39.63 8.84
CA ASN A 362 -14.91 -38.85 8.59
C ASN A 362 -15.26 -37.34 8.55
N ILE A 363 -14.54 -36.53 9.34
CA ILE A 363 -14.78 -35.08 9.44
C ILE A 363 -14.65 -34.34 8.10
N LYS A 364 -13.93 -34.92 7.12
CA LYS A 364 -13.82 -34.39 5.76
C LYS A 364 -15.16 -34.35 5.01
N ASN A 365 -16.06 -35.28 5.33
CA ASN A 365 -17.39 -35.41 4.71
C ASN A 365 -18.45 -34.50 5.36
N LEU A 366 -18.13 -33.90 6.51
CA LEU A 366 -19.04 -33.07 7.27
C LEU A 366 -18.95 -31.60 6.83
N LYS A 367 -20.07 -30.88 6.94
CA LYS A 367 -20.10 -29.43 6.68
C LYS A 367 -19.28 -28.71 7.76
N LEU A 368 -18.28 -27.92 7.35
CA LEU A 368 -17.30 -27.30 8.26
C LEU A 368 -17.95 -26.39 9.32
N GLU A 369 -18.86 -25.51 8.88
CA GLU A 369 -19.62 -24.61 9.77
C GLU A 369 -20.39 -25.40 10.84
N TRP A 370 -21.01 -26.51 10.43
CA TRP A 370 -21.76 -27.36 11.34
C TRP A 370 -20.82 -28.09 12.30
N LEU A 371 -19.72 -28.68 11.83
CA LEU A 371 -18.73 -29.36 12.67
C LEU A 371 -18.22 -28.43 13.78
N ARG A 372 -17.80 -27.22 13.43
CA ARG A 372 -17.29 -26.24 14.39
C ARG A 372 -18.37 -25.74 15.36
N SER A 373 -19.64 -25.71 14.95
CA SER A 373 -20.74 -25.38 15.87
C SER A 373 -20.96 -26.42 16.98
N GLN A 374 -20.47 -27.65 16.80
CA GLN A 374 -20.58 -28.72 17.79
C GLN A 374 -19.37 -28.77 18.75
N ILE A 375 -18.34 -27.96 18.53
CA ILE A 375 -17.09 -27.97 19.29
C ILE A 375 -16.96 -26.63 20.03
N GLY A 376 -16.75 -26.70 21.34
CA GLY A 376 -16.34 -25.54 22.15
C GLY A 376 -14.83 -25.57 22.39
N LEU A 377 -14.14 -24.48 22.04
CA LEU A 377 -12.69 -24.34 22.22
C LEU A 377 -12.37 -23.28 23.28
N VAL A 378 -11.44 -23.59 24.18
CA VAL A 378 -10.81 -22.63 25.09
C VAL A 378 -9.31 -22.66 24.82
N THR A 379 -8.77 -21.56 24.31
CA THR A 379 -7.36 -21.43 23.97
C THR A 379 -6.51 -21.07 25.19
N GLN A 380 -5.22 -21.36 25.12
CA GLN A 380 -4.26 -21.00 26.18
C GLN A 380 -4.16 -19.48 26.37
N GLU A 381 -4.13 -18.74 25.26
CA GLU A 381 -4.20 -17.28 25.23
C GLU A 381 -5.58 -16.90 24.70
N PRO A 382 -6.50 -16.41 25.57
CA PRO A 382 -7.82 -15.99 25.13
C PRO A 382 -7.69 -14.70 24.32
N ALA A 383 -8.22 -14.72 23.10
CA ALA A 383 -8.31 -13.53 22.25
C ALA A 383 -9.71 -12.92 22.41
N LEU A 384 -9.76 -11.65 22.83
CA LEU A 384 -10.98 -10.85 22.85
C LEU A 384 -10.94 -9.85 21.70
N LEU A 385 -12.09 -9.64 21.08
CA LEU A 385 -12.27 -8.62 20.05
C LEU A 385 -12.43 -7.26 20.73
N SER A 386 -12.09 -6.18 20.01
CA SER A 386 -12.32 -4.79 20.43
C SER A 386 -13.81 -4.42 20.38
N LEU A 387 -14.61 -5.16 21.13
CA LEU A 387 -16.06 -5.08 21.28
C LEU A 387 -16.38 -5.05 22.78
N SER A 388 -17.62 -4.78 23.15
CA SER A 388 -18.03 -4.88 24.55
C SER A 388 -17.90 -6.32 25.08
N ILE A 389 -17.85 -6.48 26.41
CA ILE A 389 -17.88 -7.81 27.06
C ILE A 389 -19.12 -8.60 26.60
N ARG A 390 -20.28 -7.94 26.51
CA ARG A 390 -21.53 -8.55 26.02
C ARG A 390 -21.35 -9.10 24.60
N GLU A 391 -20.83 -8.29 23.70
CA GLU A 391 -20.65 -8.66 22.29
C GLU A 391 -19.61 -9.78 22.13
N ASN A 392 -18.54 -9.78 22.94
CA ASN A 392 -17.58 -10.88 22.96
C ASN A 392 -18.21 -12.22 23.39
N ILE A 393 -19.09 -12.22 24.41
CA ILE A 393 -19.80 -13.44 24.82
C ILE A 393 -20.82 -13.87 23.73
N ALA A 394 -21.54 -12.91 23.15
CA ALA A 394 -22.50 -13.15 22.08
C ALA A 394 -21.86 -13.57 20.74
N TYR A 395 -20.54 -13.39 20.58
CA TYR A 395 -19.81 -13.73 19.37
C TYR A 395 -19.90 -15.24 19.03
N GLY A 396 -19.93 -16.11 20.05
CA GLY A 396 -19.99 -17.56 19.86
C GLY A 396 -21.36 -18.07 19.41
N ARG A 397 -22.45 -17.39 19.79
CA ARG A 397 -23.82 -17.75 19.41
C ARG A 397 -24.73 -16.53 19.59
N SER A 398 -25.68 -16.34 18.68
CA SER A 398 -26.81 -15.43 18.93
C SER A 398 -27.53 -15.86 20.22
N ALA A 399 -27.48 -14.99 21.22
CA ALA A 399 -27.95 -15.25 22.58
C ALA A 399 -28.68 -14.02 23.13
N THR A 400 -29.70 -14.27 23.96
CA THR A 400 -30.38 -13.19 24.70
C THR A 400 -29.51 -12.72 25.86
N THR A 401 -29.79 -11.52 26.38
CA THR A 401 -29.06 -10.96 27.53
C THR A 401 -29.07 -11.90 28.73
N ASP A 402 -30.20 -12.57 29.00
CA ASP A 402 -30.31 -13.53 30.10
C ASP A 402 -29.38 -14.74 29.93
N GLN A 403 -29.26 -15.27 28.70
CA GLN A 403 -28.35 -16.37 28.38
C GLN A 403 -26.88 -15.95 28.53
N ILE A 404 -26.55 -14.71 28.18
CA ILE A 404 -25.21 -14.13 28.35
C ILE A 404 -24.86 -14.02 29.84
N GLU A 405 -25.79 -13.55 30.66
CA GLU A 405 -25.59 -13.48 32.11
C GLU A 405 -25.47 -14.86 32.76
N GLU A 406 -26.30 -15.81 32.34
CA GLU A 406 -26.25 -17.19 32.82
C GLU A 406 -24.89 -17.83 32.49
N ALA A 407 -24.42 -17.71 31.24
CA ALA A 407 -23.11 -18.20 30.83
C ALA A 407 -21.97 -17.56 31.64
N ALA A 408 -22.05 -16.25 31.88
CA ALA A 408 -21.08 -15.53 32.71
C ALA A 408 -21.12 -15.97 34.18
N LYS A 409 -22.29 -16.35 34.72
CA LYS A 409 -22.43 -16.91 36.08
C LYS A 409 -21.82 -18.31 36.15
N THR A 410 -22.07 -19.16 35.16
CA THR A 410 -21.48 -20.51 35.06
C THR A 410 -19.95 -20.46 34.93
N ALA A 411 -19.42 -19.46 34.21
CA ALA A 411 -17.99 -19.21 34.09
C ALA A 411 -17.38 -18.43 35.28
N HIS A 412 -18.16 -18.14 36.32
CA HIS A 412 -17.75 -17.34 37.49
C HIS A 412 -17.24 -15.92 37.17
N ALA A 413 -17.60 -15.36 36.02
CA ALA A 413 -17.18 -14.03 35.57
C ALA A 413 -18.18 -12.91 35.93
N HIS A 414 -19.46 -13.24 36.18
CA HIS A 414 -20.52 -12.25 36.39
C HIS A 414 -20.21 -11.23 37.48
N THR A 415 -19.69 -11.67 38.64
CA THR A 415 -19.38 -10.77 39.77
C THR A 415 -18.30 -9.75 39.42
N PHE A 416 -17.28 -10.17 38.67
CA PHE A 416 -16.23 -9.28 38.18
C PHE A 416 -16.80 -8.28 37.17
N ILE A 417 -17.56 -8.76 36.18
CA ILE A 417 -18.15 -7.91 35.14
C ILE A 417 -19.08 -6.86 35.76
N SER A 418 -19.94 -7.25 36.69
CA SER A 418 -20.88 -6.35 37.37
C SER A 418 -20.20 -5.32 38.28
N SER A 419 -18.93 -5.52 38.65
CA SER A 419 -18.17 -4.54 39.45
C SER A 419 -17.54 -3.42 38.61
N LEU A 420 -17.50 -3.58 37.28
CA LEU A 420 -17.00 -2.56 36.35
C LEU A 420 -18.00 -1.41 36.22
N GLU A 421 -17.52 -0.18 36.02
CA GLU A 421 -18.38 1.01 35.91
C GLU A 421 -19.46 0.90 34.82
N LYS A 422 -19.14 0.24 33.70
CA LYS A 422 -20.07 0.02 32.58
C LYS A 422 -20.62 -1.40 32.52
N GLY A 423 -20.32 -2.25 33.51
CA GLY A 423 -20.75 -3.64 33.54
C GLY A 423 -20.40 -4.38 32.25
N TYR A 424 -21.41 -5.00 31.63
CA TYR A 424 -21.33 -5.73 30.37
C TYR A 424 -21.06 -4.87 29.12
N GLU A 425 -21.20 -3.54 29.22
CA GLU A 425 -20.91 -2.59 28.12
C GLU A 425 -19.46 -2.08 28.16
N THR A 426 -18.64 -2.61 29.05
CA THR A 426 -17.19 -2.31 29.11
C THR A 426 -16.51 -2.89 27.87
N GLN A 427 -15.63 -2.12 27.22
CA GLN A 427 -14.79 -2.55 26.10
C GLN A 427 -13.45 -3.09 26.59
#